data_AF-K7FRA5-F1
#
_entry.id   AF-K7FRA5-F1
#
_cell.length_a   1.000
_cell.length_b   1.000
_cell.length_c   1.000
_cell.angle_alpha   90.00
_cell.angle_beta   90.00
_cell.angle_gamma   90.00
#
_symmetry.space_group_name_H-M   'P 1'
#
loop_
_entity.id
_entity.type
_entity.pdbx_description
1 polymer ?
#
loop_
_entity_poly.entity_id
_entity_poly.type
_entity_poly.pdbx_seq_one_letter_code
_entity_poly.pdbx_strand_id
1 'polypeptide(L)'
;MVWVAAFGVLSSGLAVLSSFGLLLFCGVPFVVTVANAPFLILGVGVDDMFIMVSCWQLTNTKNKVEKRMAETYAEAAVSITITTLTDVLAFYIGIMTSFQSVKSFCLYTGTAFIFCYVYNITFLGAVLALNGKREEGNRHWLICTKVKDTVQPNRSRLYNVCCVGGFSDKSSGTGGEHPVNKFFRKYYGPFLTKTWTKMFVVLLYGAFLASSIYGCTKMKEGIDLRNLASDDSYVIQYYDWENKYFSEYGPRVMVIITKKVLYWNASVRNDIENCMQSLENNSYVDKSLSESWLRAYENAARNNSLNIDSKAFFMGNLSRLFTLFPEFEWDIDISYREIAASRFFIQTVNVTTAVDEKNLLNQLRDIAKNCEMPLMVYHPAFIYYDQYIVIVPNTIQNIGIAAGVMLCVSLLLIPNPLCSLWVTFAIASVIVGVAGFMAYWDVNLDSISMINLVICIGFSVDFSAHISNAFVSSEKSTANEKAVDALHLLGYPVIQGAISTVLGVLALAASKAYIFRTFFKIMFLVIFFGALHGLVFIPVFLTFVDICSRSNKRVN
;
A
#
# COMPACT_ATOMS: atom_id res chain seq x y z
N MET A 1 -31.93 -0.49 -12.59
CA MET A 1 -30.46 -0.64 -12.64
C MET A 1 -29.72 0.69 -12.52
N VAL A 2 -29.91 1.70 -13.39
CA VAL A 2 -29.20 3.00 -13.27
C VAL A 2 -29.36 3.68 -11.90
N TRP A 3 -30.56 3.64 -11.32
CA TRP A 3 -30.81 4.15 -9.96
C TRP A 3 -29.97 3.44 -8.90
N VAL A 4 -29.93 2.11 -8.94
CA VAL A 4 -29.15 1.31 -7.97
C VAL A 4 -27.67 1.65 -8.09
N ALA A 5 -27.16 1.85 -9.32
CA ALA A 5 -25.78 2.27 -9.55
C ALA A 5 -25.48 3.66 -8.95
N ALA A 6 -26.34 4.65 -9.19
CA ALA A 6 -26.16 6.01 -8.65
C ALA A 6 -26.20 6.02 -7.11
N PHE A 7 -27.13 5.27 -6.51
CA PHE A 7 -27.24 5.16 -5.06
C PHE A 7 -26.11 4.32 -4.44
N GLY A 8 -25.52 3.38 -5.18
CA GLY A 8 -24.32 2.67 -4.75
C GLY A 8 -23.10 3.59 -4.65
N VAL A 9 -22.86 4.42 -5.67
CA VAL A 9 -21.78 5.43 -5.61
C VAL A 9 -22.02 6.42 -4.46
N LEU A 10 -23.26 6.86 -4.26
CA LEU A 10 -23.63 7.72 -3.14
C LEU A 10 -23.38 7.03 -1.79
N SER A 11 -23.70 5.73 -1.68
CA SER A 11 -23.47 4.91 -0.49
C SER A 11 -21.98 4.90 -0.10
N SER A 12 -21.10 4.66 -1.06
CA SER A 12 -19.64 4.68 -0.84
C SER A 12 -19.16 6.08 -0.43
N GLY A 13 -19.69 7.14 -1.05
CA GLY A 13 -19.38 8.52 -0.65
C GLY A 13 -19.83 8.86 0.79
N LEU A 14 -21.02 8.40 1.19
CA LEU A 14 -21.51 8.55 2.57
C LEU A 14 -20.62 7.78 3.57
N ALA A 15 -20.12 6.60 3.20
CA ALA A 15 -19.21 5.83 4.05
C ALA A 15 -17.88 6.57 4.30
N VAL A 16 -17.33 7.24 3.28
CA VAL A 16 -16.16 8.12 3.43
C VAL A 16 -16.47 9.25 4.41
N LEU A 17 -17.60 9.96 4.22
CA LEU A 17 -17.96 11.08 5.10
C LEU A 17 -18.16 10.65 6.56
N SER A 18 -18.87 9.54 6.78
CA SER A 18 -19.13 9.02 8.13
C SER A 18 -17.86 8.56 8.84
N SER A 19 -16.99 7.82 8.14
CA SER A 19 -15.73 7.34 8.72
C SER A 19 -14.75 8.49 9.00
N PHE A 20 -14.59 9.43 8.06
CA PHE A 20 -13.69 10.56 8.22
C PHE A 20 -14.17 11.49 9.32
N GLY A 21 -15.48 11.76 9.37
CA GLY A 21 -16.12 12.55 10.42
C GLY A 21 -15.93 11.94 11.81
N LEU A 22 -16.13 10.62 11.94
CA LEU A 22 -15.93 9.90 13.21
C LEU A 22 -14.47 9.99 13.68
N LEU A 23 -13.51 9.73 12.79
CA LEU A 23 -12.09 9.70 13.17
C LEU A 23 -11.53 11.10 13.46
N LEU A 24 -11.97 12.12 12.71
CA LEU A 24 -11.67 13.51 13.02
C LEU A 24 -12.26 13.91 14.37
N PHE A 25 -13.47 13.47 14.70
CA PHE A 25 -14.09 13.70 16.01
C PHE A 25 -13.30 13.00 17.14
N CYS A 26 -12.75 11.81 16.89
CA CYS A 26 -11.87 11.10 17.82
C CYS A 26 -10.44 11.67 17.91
N GLY A 27 -10.11 12.75 17.19
CA GLY A 27 -8.80 13.40 17.24
C GLY A 27 -7.69 12.72 16.44
N VAL A 28 -8.03 11.85 15.48
CA VAL A 28 -7.04 11.22 14.60
C VAL A 28 -6.51 12.28 13.61
N PRO A 29 -5.18 12.41 13.44
CA PRO A 29 -4.61 13.42 12.57
C PRO A 29 -4.84 13.09 11.09
N PHE A 30 -5.35 14.08 10.34
CA PHE A 30 -5.48 14.03 8.89
C PHE A 30 -4.15 14.35 8.23
N VAL A 31 -3.60 13.38 7.51
CA VAL A 31 -2.33 13.49 6.77
C VAL A 31 -2.60 13.45 5.26
N VAL A 32 -1.68 14.00 4.45
CA VAL A 32 -1.86 14.07 2.98
C VAL A 32 -2.09 12.70 2.35
N THR A 33 -1.51 11.63 2.89
CA THR A 33 -1.76 10.26 2.40
C THR A 33 -3.23 9.84 2.55
N VAL A 34 -3.94 10.31 3.58
CA VAL A 34 -5.38 10.05 3.79
C VAL A 34 -6.23 10.66 2.68
N ALA A 35 -5.75 11.71 2.00
CA ALA A 35 -6.46 12.30 0.86
C ALA A 35 -6.60 11.33 -0.34
N ASN A 36 -5.81 10.24 -0.38
CA ASN A 36 -5.94 9.19 -1.40
C ASN A 36 -7.09 8.22 -1.11
N ALA A 37 -7.45 8.04 0.17
CA ALA A 37 -8.38 7.02 0.60
C ALA A 37 -9.79 7.16 -0.04
N PRO A 38 -10.39 8.36 -0.22
CA PRO A 38 -11.70 8.48 -0.86
C PRO A 38 -11.76 7.89 -2.28
N PHE A 39 -10.70 8.08 -3.07
CA PHE A 39 -10.62 7.55 -4.44
C PHE A 39 -10.58 6.01 -4.44
N LEU A 40 -9.87 5.44 -3.46
CA LEU A 40 -9.80 4.00 -3.26
C LEU A 40 -11.14 3.44 -2.80
N ILE A 41 -11.73 4.03 -1.76
CA ILE A 41 -12.98 3.58 -1.15
C ILE A 41 -14.15 3.64 -2.15
N LEU A 42 -14.19 4.66 -3.01
CA LEU A 42 -15.18 4.75 -4.08
C LEU A 42 -15.03 3.61 -5.11
N GLY A 43 -13.80 3.23 -5.47
CA GLY A 43 -13.57 2.13 -6.40
C GLY A 43 -14.05 0.78 -5.84
N VAL A 44 -13.69 0.51 -4.59
CA VAL A 44 -13.92 -0.75 -3.90
C VAL A 44 -15.36 -0.89 -3.42
N GLY A 45 -15.93 0.17 -2.82
CA GLY A 45 -17.31 0.15 -2.35
C GLY A 45 -18.34 -0.05 -3.48
N VAL A 46 -17.97 0.30 -4.72
CA VAL A 46 -18.78 0.06 -5.93
C VAL A 46 -18.63 -1.39 -6.42
N ASP A 47 -17.54 -2.09 -6.12
CA ASP A 47 -17.37 -3.51 -6.48
C ASP A 47 -18.41 -4.40 -5.78
N ASP A 48 -18.56 -4.23 -4.46
CA ASP A 48 -19.61 -4.91 -3.66
C ASP A 48 -21.02 -4.68 -4.23
N MET A 49 -21.28 -3.46 -4.71
CA MET A 49 -22.55 -3.12 -5.36
C MET A 49 -22.74 -3.93 -6.65
N PHE A 50 -21.68 -4.11 -7.46
CA PHE A 50 -21.77 -4.93 -8.68
C PHE A 50 -22.02 -6.40 -8.35
N ILE A 51 -21.39 -6.96 -7.31
CA ILE A 51 -21.65 -8.32 -6.84
C ILE A 51 -23.14 -8.47 -6.47
N MET A 52 -23.66 -7.57 -5.62
CA MET A 52 -25.06 -7.64 -5.20
C MET A 52 -26.05 -7.48 -6.37
N VAL A 53 -25.77 -6.57 -7.31
CA VAL A 53 -26.60 -6.38 -8.51
C VAL A 53 -26.52 -7.59 -9.45
N SER A 54 -25.36 -8.20 -9.60
CA SER A 54 -25.17 -9.41 -10.41
C SER A 54 -26.00 -10.57 -9.86
N CYS A 55 -25.91 -10.83 -8.55
CA CYS A 55 -26.74 -11.84 -7.88
C CYS A 55 -28.23 -11.55 -8.05
N TRP A 56 -28.66 -10.29 -7.94
CA TRP A 56 -30.05 -9.89 -8.20
C TRP A 56 -30.51 -10.22 -9.63
N GLN A 57 -29.65 -10.03 -10.63
CA GLN A 57 -29.97 -10.32 -12.02
C GLN A 57 -30.09 -11.82 -12.31
N LEU A 58 -29.44 -12.67 -11.52
CA LEU A 58 -29.54 -14.12 -11.64
C LEU A 58 -30.83 -14.68 -11.02
N THR A 59 -31.48 -13.93 -10.12
CA THR A 59 -32.77 -14.35 -9.53
C THR A 59 -33.90 -14.41 -10.55
N ASN A 60 -34.88 -15.28 -10.30
CA ASN A 60 -36.04 -15.41 -11.17
C ASN A 60 -36.95 -14.16 -11.05
N THR A 61 -37.16 -13.46 -12.17
CA THR A 61 -37.97 -12.23 -12.22
C THR A 61 -39.45 -12.44 -11.88
N LYS A 62 -39.93 -13.70 -11.89
CA LYS A 62 -41.31 -14.07 -11.53
C LYS A 62 -41.53 -14.21 -10.01
N ASN A 63 -40.46 -14.32 -9.22
CA ASN A 63 -40.56 -14.42 -7.78
C ASN A 63 -40.93 -13.06 -7.16
N LYS A 64 -41.65 -13.08 -6.03
CA LYS A 64 -41.92 -11.88 -5.23
C LYS A 64 -40.60 -11.24 -4.76
N VAL A 65 -40.62 -9.92 -4.57
CA VAL A 65 -39.44 -9.14 -4.18
C VAL A 65 -38.78 -9.68 -2.92
N GLU A 66 -39.56 -10.11 -1.92
CA GLU A 66 -39.03 -10.64 -0.66
C GLU A 66 -38.20 -11.91 -0.88
N LYS A 67 -38.69 -12.81 -1.74
CA LYS A 67 -37.99 -14.05 -2.09
C LYS A 67 -36.75 -13.77 -2.93
N ARG A 68 -36.82 -12.84 -3.89
CA ARG A 68 -35.65 -12.44 -4.69
C ARG A 68 -34.56 -11.78 -3.83
N MET A 69 -34.94 -10.94 -2.86
CA MET A 69 -33.99 -10.34 -1.93
C MET A 69 -33.34 -11.43 -1.07
N ALA A 70 -34.11 -12.38 -0.54
CA ALA A 70 -33.57 -13.50 0.25
C ALA A 70 -32.56 -14.34 -0.55
N GLU A 71 -32.90 -14.70 -1.80
CA GLU A 71 -31.99 -15.42 -2.71
C GLU A 71 -30.73 -14.59 -3.02
N THR A 72 -30.87 -13.28 -3.21
CA THR A 72 -29.74 -12.39 -3.49
C THR A 72 -28.80 -12.27 -2.29
N TYR A 73 -29.34 -12.05 -1.08
CA TYR A 73 -28.54 -11.93 0.14
C TYR A 73 -27.86 -13.25 0.53
N ALA A 74 -28.52 -14.39 0.29
CA ALA A 74 -27.93 -15.69 0.61
C ALA A 74 -26.59 -15.91 -0.08
N GLU A 75 -26.43 -15.39 -1.30
CA GLU A 75 -25.18 -15.50 -2.07
C GLU A 75 -24.29 -14.25 -1.94
N ALA A 76 -24.85 -13.05 -2.20
CA ALA A 76 -24.08 -11.82 -2.27
C ALA A 76 -23.55 -11.37 -0.90
N ALA A 77 -24.31 -11.54 0.17
CA ALA A 77 -23.91 -11.06 1.49
C ALA A 77 -22.70 -11.81 2.03
N VAL A 78 -22.64 -13.13 1.77
CA VAL A 78 -21.48 -13.95 2.17
C VAL A 78 -20.23 -13.47 1.43
N SER A 79 -20.31 -13.29 0.11
CA SER A 79 -19.22 -12.78 -0.72
C SER A 79 -18.73 -11.39 -0.26
N ILE A 80 -19.65 -10.43 -0.06
CA ILE A 80 -19.33 -9.07 0.40
C ILE A 80 -18.73 -9.07 1.81
N THR A 81 -19.26 -9.89 2.72
CA THR A 81 -18.73 -10.00 4.10
C THR A 81 -17.29 -10.51 4.10
N ILE A 82 -16.99 -11.49 3.24
CA ILE A 82 -15.64 -12.02 3.07
C ILE A 82 -14.69 -10.91 2.66
N THR A 83 -15.00 -10.20 1.56
CA THR A 83 -14.16 -9.10 1.06
C THR A 83 -13.99 -7.97 2.06
N THR A 84 -15.08 -7.54 2.70
CA THR A 84 -14.98 -6.51 3.76
C THR A 84 -14.09 -6.97 4.90
N LEU A 85 -14.25 -8.22 5.37
CA LEU A 85 -13.46 -8.74 6.48
C LEU A 85 -11.97 -8.83 6.12
N THR A 86 -11.66 -9.33 4.92
CA THR A 86 -10.28 -9.43 4.44
C THR A 86 -9.63 -8.05 4.30
N ASP A 87 -10.35 -7.07 3.75
CA ASP A 87 -9.86 -5.71 3.63
C ASP A 87 -9.67 -5.05 4.99
N VAL A 88 -10.68 -5.05 5.86
CA VAL A 88 -10.57 -4.43 7.20
C VAL A 88 -9.40 -5.01 7.98
N LEU A 89 -9.19 -6.34 7.94
CA LEU A 89 -8.05 -6.97 8.58
C LEU A 89 -6.71 -6.54 7.93
N ALA A 90 -6.61 -6.52 6.60
CA ALA A 90 -5.41 -6.08 5.89
C ALA A 90 -5.04 -4.63 6.24
N PHE A 91 -6.02 -3.73 6.27
CA PHE A 91 -5.81 -2.33 6.63
C PHE A 91 -5.43 -2.17 8.11
N TYR A 92 -6.05 -2.90 9.03
CA TYR A 92 -5.71 -2.83 10.45
C TYR A 92 -4.35 -3.45 10.79
N ILE A 93 -3.89 -4.46 10.04
CA ILE A 93 -2.50 -4.94 10.15
C ILE A 93 -1.52 -3.83 9.77
N GLY A 94 -1.88 -2.98 8.80
CA GLY A 94 -1.10 -1.80 8.43
C GLY A 94 -0.88 -0.78 9.57
N ILE A 95 -1.67 -0.81 10.64
CA ILE A 95 -1.48 0.05 11.83
C ILE A 95 -0.22 -0.37 12.62
N MET A 96 0.25 -1.61 12.47
CA MET A 96 1.43 -2.12 13.18
C MET A 96 2.76 -1.48 12.73
N THR A 97 2.76 -0.80 11.58
CA THR A 97 3.94 -0.10 11.06
C THR A 97 4.45 1.00 11.99
N SER A 98 5.73 1.37 11.91
CA SER A 98 6.29 2.48 12.70
C SER A 98 5.87 3.87 12.19
N PHE A 99 5.42 3.97 10.94
CA PHE A 99 5.15 5.24 10.28
C PHE A 99 3.75 5.80 10.59
N GLN A 100 3.70 6.98 11.21
CA GLN A 100 2.43 7.61 11.61
C GLN A 100 1.49 7.92 10.43
N SER A 101 2.05 8.33 9.28
CA SER A 101 1.26 8.61 8.07
C SER A 101 0.50 7.38 7.57
N VAL A 102 1.12 6.20 7.72
CA VAL A 102 0.55 4.91 7.33
C VAL A 102 -0.51 4.48 8.32
N LYS A 103 -0.25 4.62 9.63
CA LYS A 103 -1.24 4.35 10.69
C LYS A 103 -2.53 5.14 10.48
N SER A 104 -2.42 6.45 10.24
CA SER A 104 -3.57 7.29 9.96
C SER A 104 -4.31 6.80 8.71
N PHE A 105 -3.61 6.62 7.59
CA PHE A 105 -4.23 6.13 6.34
C PHE A 105 -4.97 4.81 6.52
N CYS A 106 -4.35 3.83 7.19
CA CYS A 106 -4.92 2.53 7.48
C CYS A 106 -6.16 2.61 8.37
N LEU A 107 -6.13 3.47 9.40
CA LEU A 107 -7.26 3.68 10.30
C LEU A 107 -8.46 4.32 9.58
N TYR A 108 -8.22 5.37 8.78
CA TYR A 108 -9.27 6.00 7.96
C TYR A 108 -9.90 5.03 6.98
N THR A 109 -9.07 4.30 6.23
CA THR A 109 -9.55 3.42 5.17
C THR A 109 -10.23 2.16 5.73
N GLY A 110 -9.66 1.54 6.75
CA GLY A 110 -10.26 0.37 7.42
C GLY A 110 -11.60 0.70 8.07
N THR A 111 -11.72 1.86 8.73
CA THR A 111 -13.00 2.31 9.28
C THR A 111 -14.00 2.61 8.18
N ALA A 112 -13.57 3.20 7.05
CA ALA A 112 -14.44 3.45 5.92
C ALA A 112 -15.01 2.17 5.30
N PHE A 113 -14.25 1.08 5.25
CA PHE A 113 -14.77 -0.21 4.77
C PHE A 113 -15.82 -0.82 5.69
N ILE A 114 -15.69 -0.64 7.01
CA ILE A 114 -16.76 -1.04 7.96
C ILE A 114 -18.04 -0.27 7.65
N PHE A 115 -17.97 1.05 7.42
CA PHE A 115 -19.15 1.84 7.03
C PHE A 115 -19.67 1.46 5.64
N CYS A 116 -18.80 1.17 4.67
CA CYS A 116 -19.20 0.69 3.35
C CYS A 116 -20.02 -0.58 3.46
N TYR A 117 -19.58 -1.55 4.24
CA TYR A 117 -20.30 -2.80 4.50
C TYR A 117 -21.67 -2.56 5.12
N VAL A 118 -21.74 -1.74 6.17
CA VAL A 118 -23.02 -1.41 6.82
C VAL A 118 -23.98 -0.77 5.83
N TYR A 119 -23.52 0.18 5.02
CA TYR A 119 -24.38 0.86 4.02
C TYR A 119 -24.72 -0.02 2.81
N ASN A 120 -23.82 -0.90 2.37
CA ASN A 120 -24.10 -1.86 1.30
C ASN A 120 -25.18 -2.86 1.72
N ILE A 121 -25.10 -3.41 2.93
CA ILE A 121 -26.09 -4.36 3.43
C ILE A 121 -27.43 -3.69 3.77
N THR A 122 -27.42 -2.48 4.34
CA THR A 122 -28.66 -1.82 4.81
C THR A 122 -29.26 -0.87 3.76
N PHE A 123 -28.57 0.23 3.47
CA PHE A 123 -29.05 1.31 2.61
C PHE A 123 -29.23 0.86 1.16
N LEU A 124 -28.20 0.28 0.56
CA LEU A 124 -28.25 -0.19 -0.82
C LEU A 124 -29.20 -1.38 -0.97
N GLY A 125 -29.26 -2.25 0.04
CA GLY A 125 -30.28 -3.29 0.18
C GLY A 125 -31.72 -2.77 0.09
N ALA A 126 -32.03 -1.71 0.83
CA ALA A 126 -33.34 -1.05 0.79
C ALA A 126 -33.63 -0.45 -0.61
N VAL A 127 -32.64 0.19 -1.23
CA VAL A 127 -32.76 0.72 -2.60
C VAL A 127 -33.01 -0.40 -3.62
N LEU A 128 -32.35 -1.55 -3.47
CA LEU A 128 -32.55 -2.71 -4.32
C LEU A 128 -33.97 -3.27 -4.18
N ALA A 129 -34.49 -3.39 -2.95
CA ALA A 129 -35.86 -3.81 -2.70
C ALA A 129 -36.90 -2.84 -3.32
N LEU A 130 -36.67 -1.53 -3.23
CA LEU A 130 -37.51 -0.52 -3.89
C LEU A 130 -37.44 -0.64 -5.41
N ASN A 131 -36.26 -0.89 -5.98
CA ASN A 131 -36.11 -1.16 -7.41
C ASN A 131 -36.82 -2.48 -7.81
N GLY A 132 -36.82 -3.50 -6.96
CA GLY A 132 -37.57 -4.74 -7.17
C GLY A 132 -39.07 -4.50 -7.23
N LYS A 133 -39.64 -3.69 -6.32
CA LYS A 133 -41.06 -3.29 -6.38
C LYS A 133 -41.39 -2.48 -7.64
N ARG A 134 -40.45 -1.67 -8.13
CA ARG A 134 -40.58 -0.95 -9.41
C ARG A 134 -40.60 -1.91 -10.60
N GLU A 135 -39.71 -2.92 -10.60
CA GLU A 135 -39.64 -3.97 -11.62
C GLU A 135 -40.95 -4.77 -11.67
N GLU A 136 -41.47 -5.19 -10.51
CA GLU A 136 -42.76 -5.88 -10.38
C GLU A 136 -43.93 -5.04 -10.92
N GLY A 137 -43.90 -3.73 -10.68
CA GLY A 137 -44.91 -2.79 -11.19
C GLY A 137 -44.81 -2.44 -12.68
N ASN A 138 -43.87 -3.04 -13.42
CA ASN A 138 -43.52 -2.71 -14.82
C ASN A 138 -43.38 -1.20 -15.09
N ARG A 139 -42.72 -0.47 -14.18
CA ARG A 139 -42.60 0.98 -14.25
C ARG A 139 -41.30 1.41 -14.93
N HIS A 140 -41.36 2.46 -15.73
CA HIS A 140 -40.21 3.08 -16.40
C HIS A 140 -39.15 3.50 -15.37
N TRP A 141 -37.87 3.38 -15.72
CA TRP A 141 -36.76 3.63 -14.78
C TRP A 141 -36.64 5.09 -14.37
N LEU A 142 -36.85 6.05 -15.28
CA LEU A 142 -36.76 7.49 -14.97
C LEU A 142 -38.08 8.10 -14.46
N ILE A 143 -39.20 7.85 -15.16
CA ILE A 143 -40.48 8.55 -14.94
C ILE A 143 -41.41 7.78 -13.98
N CYS A 144 -41.06 6.55 -13.59
CA CYS A 144 -41.88 5.66 -12.74
C CYS A 144 -43.33 5.43 -13.23
N THR A 145 -43.63 5.79 -14.47
CA THR A 145 -44.90 5.52 -15.15
C THR A 145 -44.96 4.07 -15.61
N LYS A 146 -46.13 3.45 -15.57
CA LYS A 146 -46.32 2.08 -16.10
C LYS A 146 -46.02 2.05 -17.59
N VAL A 147 -45.13 1.16 -18.00
CA VAL A 147 -44.83 0.89 -19.42
C VAL A 147 -45.96 0.00 -19.96
N LYS A 148 -46.51 0.35 -21.14
CA LYS A 148 -47.57 -0.45 -21.79
C LYS A 148 -46.99 -1.74 -22.37
N ASP A 149 -47.72 -2.85 -22.18
CA ASP A 149 -47.27 -4.23 -22.48
C ASP A 149 -47.23 -4.61 -23.99
N THR A 150 -47.57 -3.71 -24.91
CA THR A 150 -47.68 -4.05 -26.34
C THR A 150 -46.41 -3.74 -27.11
N VAL A 151 -45.76 -4.80 -27.60
CA VAL A 151 -44.63 -4.74 -28.55
C VAL A 151 -45.15 -4.19 -29.89
N GLN A 152 -44.90 -2.91 -30.17
CA GLN A 152 -45.11 -2.34 -31.51
C GLN A 152 -43.87 -2.57 -32.39
N PRO A 153 -44.04 -2.94 -33.68
CA PRO A 153 -42.97 -3.52 -34.50
C PRO A 153 -41.92 -2.53 -35.01
N ASN A 154 -41.99 -1.24 -34.64
CA ASN A 154 -41.18 -0.20 -35.29
C ASN A 154 -40.59 0.81 -34.29
N ARG A 155 -39.69 0.35 -33.41
CA ARG A 155 -39.00 1.24 -32.43
C ARG A 155 -37.50 1.32 -32.63
N SER A 156 -36.96 2.53 -32.47
CA SER A 156 -35.54 2.84 -32.52
C SER A 156 -34.77 2.17 -31.37
N ARG A 157 -33.50 1.81 -31.60
CA ARG A 157 -32.61 1.23 -30.58
C ARG A 157 -32.60 2.04 -29.28
N LEU A 158 -32.69 3.38 -29.38
CA LEU A 158 -32.69 4.30 -28.24
C LEU A 158 -33.95 4.16 -27.37
N TYR A 159 -35.13 3.94 -27.97
CA TYR A 159 -36.36 3.71 -27.22
C TYR A 159 -36.29 2.39 -26.43
N ASN A 160 -35.73 1.34 -27.01
CA ASN A 160 -35.58 0.05 -26.33
C ASN A 160 -34.57 0.11 -25.17
N VAL A 161 -33.59 1.02 -25.21
CA VAL A 161 -32.64 1.26 -24.10
C VAL A 161 -33.26 2.16 -23.03
N CYS A 162 -34.04 3.17 -23.43
CA CYS A 162 -34.64 4.11 -22.49
C CYS A 162 -35.91 3.59 -21.82
N CYS A 163 -36.73 2.76 -22.47
CA CYS A 163 -38.03 2.31 -21.96
C CYS A 163 -38.05 0.82 -21.59
N VAL A 164 -37.01 0.36 -20.90
CA VAL A 164 -36.95 -1.02 -20.36
C VAL A 164 -37.80 -1.10 -19.10
N GLY A 165 -38.95 -1.77 -19.21
CA GLY A 165 -39.77 -2.22 -18.08
C GLY A 165 -39.22 -3.53 -17.46
N GLY A 166 -39.92 -4.11 -16.50
CA GLY A 166 -39.54 -5.40 -15.88
C GLY A 166 -39.87 -6.63 -16.75
N PHE A 167 -40.49 -6.43 -17.92
CA PHE A 167 -40.97 -7.52 -18.77
C PHE A 167 -39.85 -8.09 -19.65
N SER A 168 -39.24 -9.18 -19.19
CA SER A 168 -38.52 -10.13 -20.05
C SER A 168 -39.52 -11.15 -20.61
N ASP A 169 -39.29 -11.61 -21.84
CA ASP A 169 -40.20 -12.44 -22.64
C ASP A 169 -40.80 -13.62 -21.84
N LYS A 170 -42.13 -13.82 -21.91
CA LYS A 170 -42.90 -14.76 -21.06
C LYS A 170 -42.46 -16.23 -21.21
N SER A 171 -41.76 -16.57 -22.29
CA SER A 171 -41.35 -17.93 -22.67
C SER A 171 -40.05 -18.41 -22.00
N SER A 172 -39.16 -17.52 -21.59
CA SER A 172 -37.93 -17.85 -20.85
C SER A 172 -37.99 -17.21 -19.47
N GLY A 173 -38.24 -17.99 -18.42
CA GLY A 173 -38.32 -17.50 -17.03
C GLY A 173 -37.04 -16.90 -16.45
N THR A 174 -36.01 -16.69 -17.26
CA THR A 174 -34.77 -16.00 -16.95
C THR A 174 -34.67 -14.75 -17.83
N GLY A 175 -34.32 -13.60 -17.23
CA GLY A 175 -33.83 -12.47 -18.01
C GLY A 175 -32.69 -12.95 -18.91
N GLY A 176 -32.70 -12.55 -20.19
CA GLY A 176 -31.68 -13.00 -21.14
C GLY A 176 -30.27 -12.90 -20.55
N GLU A 177 -29.53 -14.01 -20.60
CA GLU A 177 -28.17 -14.10 -20.05
C GLU A 177 -27.28 -12.98 -20.60
N HIS A 178 -26.57 -12.26 -19.71
CA HIS A 178 -25.72 -11.14 -20.12
C HIS A 178 -24.69 -11.61 -21.17
N PRO A 179 -24.47 -10.86 -22.28
CA PRO A 179 -23.58 -11.29 -23.35
C PRO A 179 -22.16 -11.65 -22.88
N VAL A 180 -21.68 -10.96 -21.83
CA VAL A 180 -20.34 -11.20 -21.26
C VAL A 180 -20.29 -12.52 -20.48
N ASN A 181 -21.32 -12.85 -19.69
CA ASN A 181 -21.38 -14.15 -18.99
C ASN A 181 -21.43 -15.29 -20.03
N LYS A 182 -22.22 -15.11 -21.10
CA LYS A 182 -22.26 -16.06 -22.22
C LYS A 182 -20.89 -16.20 -22.91
N PHE A 183 -20.12 -15.11 -23.01
CA PHE A 183 -18.75 -15.16 -23.52
C PHE A 183 -17.82 -15.99 -22.61
N PHE A 184 -17.89 -15.80 -21.30
CA PHE A 184 -17.14 -16.59 -20.32
C PHE A 184 -17.45 -18.09 -20.43
N ARG A 185 -18.73 -18.45 -20.51
CA ARG A 185 -19.16 -19.86 -20.63
C ARG A 185 -18.80 -20.49 -21.98
N LYS A 186 -19.03 -19.78 -23.09
CA LYS A 186 -18.96 -20.37 -24.44
C LYS A 186 -17.58 -20.29 -25.09
N TYR A 187 -16.82 -19.22 -24.82
CA TYR A 187 -15.56 -18.96 -25.52
C TYR A 187 -14.36 -18.98 -24.56
N TYR A 188 -14.36 -18.14 -23.53
CA TYR A 188 -13.18 -17.91 -22.70
C TYR A 188 -12.84 -19.10 -21.78
N GLY A 189 -13.82 -19.64 -21.03
CA GLY A 189 -13.60 -20.79 -20.15
C GLY A 189 -13.13 -22.05 -20.92
N PRO A 190 -13.83 -22.47 -22.00
CA PRO A 190 -13.38 -23.58 -22.83
C PRO A 190 -12.01 -23.34 -23.49
N PHE A 191 -11.66 -22.09 -23.81
CA PHE A 191 -10.33 -21.74 -24.31
C PHE A 191 -9.22 -21.94 -23.27
N LEU A 192 -9.43 -21.50 -22.02
CA LEU A 192 -8.47 -21.66 -20.92
C LEU A 192 -8.25 -23.12 -20.52
N THR A 193 -9.25 -23.97 -20.70
CA THR A 193 -9.19 -25.39 -20.31
C THR A 193 -8.53 -26.29 -21.35
N LYS A 194 -8.17 -25.78 -22.54
CA LYS A 194 -7.40 -26.55 -23.54
C LYS A 194 -5.97 -26.81 -23.06
N THR A 195 -5.46 -28.02 -23.27
CA THR A 195 -4.11 -28.43 -22.82
C THR A 195 -3.00 -27.49 -23.27
N TRP A 196 -3.02 -27.05 -24.54
CA TRP A 196 -2.01 -26.12 -25.06
C TRP A 196 -2.09 -24.74 -24.38
N THR A 197 -3.30 -24.22 -24.14
CA THR A 197 -3.51 -22.96 -23.40
C THR A 197 -3.00 -23.08 -21.96
N LYS A 198 -3.27 -24.21 -21.28
CA LYS A 198 -2.75 -24.44 -19.92
C LYS A 198 -1.24 -24.41 -19.86
N MET A 199 -0.55 -25.07 -20.80
CA MET A 199 0.91 -25.05 -20.86
C MET A 199 1.45 -23.64 -21.11
N PHE A 200 0.81 -22.88 -22.02
CA PHE A 200 1.16 -21.48 -22.26
C PHE A 200 0.97 -20.61 -21.01
N VAL A 201 -0.13 -20.80 -20.26
CA VAL A 201 -0.40 -20.05 -19.03
C VAL A 201 0.64 -20.36 -17.94
N VAL A 202 1.07 -21.61 -17.79
CA VAL A 202 2.13 -21.98 -16.84
C VAL A 202 3.47 -21.33 -17.24
N LEU A 203 3.82 -21.32 -18.53
CA LEU A 203 5.02 -20.63 -19.02
C LEU A 203 4.95 -19.12 -18.81
N LEU A 204 3.80 -18.51 -19.08
CA LEU A 204 3.55 -17.09 -18.86
C LEU A 204 3.69 -16.73 -17.38
N TYR A 205 3.17 -17.57 -16.48
CA TYR A 205 3.31 -17.38 -15.04
C TYR A 205 4.78 -17.49 -14.60
N GLY A 206 5.53 -18.46 -15.11
CA GLY A 206 6.96 -18.60 -14.83
C GLY A 206 7.77 -17.38 -15.30
N ALA A 207 7.47 -16.87 -16.51
CA ALA A 207 8.10 -15.66 -17.04
C ALA A 207 7.74 -14.41 -16.21
N PHE A 208 6.47 -14.27 -15.81
CA PHE A 208 6.02 -13.21 -14.91
C PHE A 208 6.78 -13.25 -13.59
N LEU A 209 6.88 -14.42 -12.94
CA LEU A 209 7.55 -14.56 -11.65
C LEU A 209 9.05 -14.26 -11.77
N ALA A 210 9.72 -14.77 -12.82
CA ALA A 210 11.14 -14.49 -13.07
C ALA A 210 11.41 -13.00 -13.30
N SER A 211 10.57 -12.34 -14.12
CA SER A 211 10.65 -10.90 -14.36
C SER A 211 10.42 -10.10 -13.08
N SER A 212 9.49 -10.54 -12.24
CA SER A 212 9.16 -9.87 -10.97
C SER A 212 10.30 -10.00 -9.96
N ILE A 213 10.87 -11.19 -9.79
CA ILE A 213 12.02 -11.43 -8.91
C ILE A 213 13.23 -10.61 -9.37
N TYR A 214 13.51 -10.58 -10.69
CA TYR A 214 14.58 -9.74 -11.24
C TYR A 214 14.33 -8.25 -10.95
N GLY A 215 13.08 -7.78 -11.10
CA GLY A 215 12.69 -6.41 -10.75
C GLY A 215 12.94 -6.06 -9.29
N CYS A 216 12.64 -6.99 -8.37
CA CYS A 216 12.90 -6.79 -6.94
C CYS A 216 14.39 -6.55 -6.64
N THR A 217 15.31 -7.17 -7.41
CA THR A 217 16.77 -6.92 -7.25
C THR A 217 17.23 -5.55 -7.75
N LYS A 218 16.39 -4.85 -8.51
CA LYS A 218 16.68 -3.52 -9.07
C LYS A 218 15.93 -2.39 -8.36
N MET A 219 15.15 -2.72 -7.33
CA MET A 219 14.36 -1.75 -6.60
C MET A 219 15.26 -0.80 -5.80
N LYS A 220 15.04 0.51 -5.96
CA LYS A 220 15.74 1.56 -5.21
C LYS A 220 15.03 1.77 -3.87
N GLU A 221 15.80 1.87 -2.80
CA GLU A 221 15.29 2.17 -1.45
C GLU A 221 15.28 3.68 -1.20
N GLY A 222 14.27 4.14 -0.45
CA GLY A 222 14.23 5.49 0.10
C GLY A 222 13.40 6.51 -0.69
N ILE A 223 13.01 7.57 0.02
CA ILE A 223 12.29 8.70 -0.54
C ILE A 223 13.30 9.71 -1.09
N ASP A 224 13.12 10.09 -2.34
CA ASP A 224 13.83 11.20 -2.95
C ASP A 224 13.17 12.51 -2.51
N LEU A 225 13.94 13.44 -1.94
CA LEU A 225 13.39 14.71 -1.45
C LEU A 225 12.77 15.55 -2.58
N ARG A 226 13.22 15.38 -3.83
CA ARG A 226 12.61 16.00 -5.02
C ARG A 226 11.16 15.61 -5.18
N ASN A 227 10.82 14.36 -4.86
CA ASN A 227 9.49 13.80 -5.01
C ASN A 227 8.49 14.33 -3.96
N LEU A 228 8.94 15.03 -2.92
CA LEU A 228 8.04 15.68 -1.96
C LEU A 228 7.46 16.99 -2.49
N ALA A 229 8.09 17.57 -3.51
CA ALA A 229 7.63 18.80 -4.14
C ALA A 229 6.66 18.52 -5.31
N SER A 230 5.90 19.54 -5.69
CA SER A 230 5.15 19.53 -6.94
C SER A 230 6.11 19.63 -8.13
N ASP A 231 5.75 19.06 -9.29
CA ASP A 231 6.59 19.02 -10.50
C ASP A 231 7.15 20.39 -10.95
N ASP A 232 6.40 21.46 -10.76
CA ASP A 232 6.80 22.82 -11.16
C ASP A 232 7.64 23.56 -10.09
N SER A 233 7.95 22.89 -8.98
CA SER A 233 8.64 23.52 -7.84
C SER A 233 10.11 23.75 -8.13
N TYR A 234 10.61 24.92 -7.72
CA TYR A 234 12.04 25.24 -7.73
C TYR A 234 12.88 24.26 -6.91
N VAL A 235 12.27 23.56 -5.95
CA VAL A 235 12.93 22.57 -5.08
C VAL A 235 13.54 21.44 -5.90
N ILE A 236 12.89 21.01 -6.98
CA ILE A 236 13.42 19.96 -7.86
C ILE A 236 14.72 20.44 -8.52
N GLN A 237 14.70 21.66 -9.08
CA GLN A 237 15.88 22.26 -9.71
C GLN A 237 17.02 22.48 -8.71
N TYR A 238 16.69 22.90 -7.48
CA TYR A 238 17.68 23.05 -6.40
C TYR A 238 18.40 21.72 -6.13
N TYR A 239 17.66 20.64 -5.88
CA TYR A 239 18.27 19.33 -5.59
C TYR A 239 18.98 18.72 -6.81
N ASP A 240 18.52 18.99 -8.03
CA ASP A 240 19.23 18.59 -9.25
C ASP A 240 20.58 19.32 -9.38
N TRP A 241 20.65 20.60 -9.03
CA TRP A 241 21.89 21.36 -8.99
C TRP A 241 22.79 20.94 -7.83
N GLU A 242 22.23 20.69 -6.65
CA GLU A 242 22.97 20.18 -5.49
C GLU A 242 23.64 18.83 -5.82
N ASN A 243 22.90 17.89 -6.40
CA ASN A 243 23.45 16.60 -6.82
C ASN A 243 24.50 16.73 -7.94
N LYS A 244 24.34 17.69 -8.85
CA LYS A 244 25.25 17.87 -9.99
C LYS A 244 26.53 18.64 -9.66
N TYR A 245 26.42 19.67 -8.81
CA TYR A 245 27.51 20.62 -8.56
C TYR A 245 28.08 20.52 -7.14
N PHE A 246 27.32 19.99 -6.17
CA PHE A 246 27.66 20.03 -4.74
C PHE A 246 27.52 18.66 -4.04
N SER A 247 27.66 17.55 -4.77
CA SER A 247 27.52 16.18 -4.24
C SER A 247 28.78 15.60 -3.57
N GLU A 248 29.90 16.33 -3.60
CA GLU A 248 31.17 15.88 -3.03
C GLU A 248 31.10 15.76 -1.49
N TYR A 249 30.44 16.73 -0.86
CA TYR A 249 30.27 16.80 0.59
C TYR A 249 28.84 16.44 0.99
N GLY A 250 28.72 15.57 1.99
CA GLY A 250 27.46 15.24 2.62
C GLY A 250 27.09 16.22 3.75
N PRO A 251 26.10 15.88 4.59
CA PRO A 251 25.72 16.71 5.73
C PRO A 251 26.87 16.89 6.72
N ARG A 252 27.03 18.11 7.24
CA ARG A 252 28.01 18.41 8.30
C ARG A 252 27.48 17.96 9.65
N VAL A 253 27.97 16.84 10.16
CA VAL A 253 27.42 16.17 11.34
C VAL A 253 27.97 16.80 12.63
N MET A 254 27.09 17.01 13.60
CA MET A 254 27.43 17.47 14.95
C MET A 254 27.81 16.28 15.82
N VAL A 255 28.91 16.40 16.54
CA VAL A 255 29.37 15.45 17.55
C VAL A 255 29.21 16.12 18.91
N ILE A 256 28.20 15.73 19.67
CA ILE A 256 27.72 16.42 20.87
C ILE A 256 28.10 15.62 22.10
N ILE A 257 28.74 16.27 23.07
CA ILE A 257 28.93 15.74 24.43
C ILE A 257 27.72 16.17 25.26
N THR A 258 26.87 15.21 25.58
CA THR A 258 25.52 15.44 26.15
C THR A 258 25.50 15.66 27.67
N LYS A 259 26.63 15.40 28.35
CA LYS A 259 26.74 15.50 29.80
C LYS A 259 27.94 16.34 30.20
N LYS A 260 27.91 16.76 31.47
CA LYS A 260 29.05 17.39 32.13
C LYS A 260 30.26 16.45 32.11
N VAL A 261 31.36 16.94 31.57
CA VAL A 261 32.62 16.22 31.44
C VAL A 261 33.74 17.11 31.98
N LEU A 262 34.73 16.51 32.66
CA LEU A 262 35.82 17.24 33.31
C LEU A 262 36.94 17.54 32.31
N TYR A 263 36.72 18.49 31.39
CA TYR A 263 37.67 18.83 30.31
C TYR A 263 39.07 19.24 30.81
N TRP A 264 39.20 19.69 32.06
CA TRP A 264 40.51 20.01 32.66
C TRP A 264 41.34 18.76 33.00
N ASN A 265 40.77 17.54 32.99
CA ASN A 265 41.52 16.30 33.17
C ASN A 265 42.13 15.83 31.84
N ALA A 266 43.44 15.61 31.81
CA ALA A 266 44.16 15.15 30.62
C ALA A 266 43.67 13.79 30.09
N SER A 267 43.28 12.86 30.97
CA SER A 267 42.72 11.55 30.54
C SER A 267 41.46 11.77 29.72
N VAL A 268 40.55 12.59 30.22
CA VAL A 268 39.26 12.89 29.58
C VAL A 268 39.45 13.58 28.23
N ARG A 269 40.43 14.49 28.11
CA ARG A 269 40.74 15.13 26.82
C ARG A 269 41.28 14.10 25.82
N ASN A 270 42.14 13.19 26.25
CA ASN A 270 42.61 12.08 25.42
C ASN A 270 41.48 11.14 25.00
N ASP A 271 40.54 10.83 25.90
CA ASP A 271 39.39 9.97 25.58
C ASP A 271 38.48 10.62 24.53
N ILE A 272 38.24 11.93 24.65
CA ILE A 272 37.50 12.72 23.64
C ILE A 272 38.25 12.71 22.30
N GLU A 273 39.56 12.92 22.32
CA GLU A 273 40.39 12.92 21.11
C GLU A 273 40.41 11.52 20.44
N ASN A 274 40.52 10.43 21.21
CA ASN A 274 40.44 9.07 20.70
C ASN A 274 39.09 8.79 20.02
N CYS A 275 38.00 9.29 20.61
CA CYS A 275 36.66 9.22 20.03
C CYS A 275 36.52 10.03 18.75
N MET A 276 37.03 11.27 18.73
CA MET A 276 37.05 12.10 17.54
C MET A 276 37.85 11.45 16.42
N GLN A 277 39.04 10.93 16.72
CA GLN A 277 39.87 10.21 15.74
C GLN A 277 39.17 8.94 15.22
N SER A 278 38.42 8.23 16.07
CA SER A 278 37.65 7.06 15.65
C SER A 278 36.55 7.43 14.65
N LEU A 279 35.89 8.58 14.85
CA LEU A 279 34.90 9.13 13.91
C LEU A 279 35.55 9.63 12.62
N GLU A 280 36.66 10.36 12.73
CA GLU A 280 37.47 10.86 11.61
C GLU A 280 38.05 9.71 10.75
N ASN A 281 38.35 8.57 11.36
CA ASN A 281 38.85 7.38 10.65
C ASN A 281 37.78 6.66 9.82
N ASN A 282 36.52 7.06 9.91
CA ASN A 282 35.44 6.48 9.12
C ASN A 282 35.56 6.85 7.63
N SER A 283 35.19 5.92 6.73
CA SER A 283 35.26 6.15 5.27
C SER A 283 34.36 7.26 4.76
N TYR A 284 33.30 7.59 5.50
CA TYR A 284 32.35 8.65 5.15
C TYR A 284 32.69 10.00 5.79
N VAL A 285 33.84 10.14 6.44
CA VAL A 285 34.25 11.39 7.11
C VAL A 285 35.54 11.89 6.52
N ASP A 286 35.58 13.16 6.15
CA ASP A 286 36.82 13.82 5.76
C ASP A 286 37.58 14.28 7.00
N LYS A 287 38.72 13.64 7.24
CA LYS A 287 39.63 13.93 8.35
C LYS A 287 40.15 15.37 8.35
N SER A 288 40.29 15.98 7.17
CA SER A 288 40.90 17.29 7.02
C SER A 288 39.96 18.44 7.40
N LEU A 289 38.65 18.16 7.42
CA LEU A 289 37.58 19.14 7.63
C LEU A 289 36.83 18.93 8.96
N SER A 290 37.44 18.23 9.92
CA SER A 290 36.90 18.15 11.28
C SER A 290 37.23 19.39 12.09
N GLU A 291 36.23 19.94 12.77
CA GLU A 291 36.38 21.11 13.63
C GLU A 291 36.23 20.71 15.09
N SER A 292 37.32 20.91 15.84
CA SER A 292 37.36 20.66 17.28
C SER A 292 37.86 21.89 18.04
N TRP A 293 36.96 22.54 18.78
CA TRP A 293 37.31 23.64 19.65
C TRP A 293 38.34 23.22 20.72
N LEU A 294 38.29 21.96 21.17
CA LEU A 294 39.20 21.43 22.18
C LEU A 294 40.62 21.29 21.60
N ARG A 295 40.75 20.79 20.37
CA ARG A 295 42.05 20.71 19.66
C ARG A 295 42.63 22.09 19.40
N ALA A 296 41.79 23.05 18.99
CA ALA A 296 42.18 24.45 18.83
C ALA A 296 42.63 25.09 20.17
N TYR A 297 41.91 24.77 21.25
CA TYR A 297 42.21 25.28 22.58
C TYR A 297 43.52 24.72 23.15
N GLU A 298 43.77 23.43 23.01
CA GLU A 298 45.04 22.82 23.43
C GLU A 298 46.23 23.37 22.62
N ASN A 299 46.06 23.57 21.32
CA ASN A 299 47.08 24.20 20.47
C ASN A 299 47.38 25.64 20.92
N ALA A 300 46.34 26.43 21.17
CA ALA A 300 46.49 27.80 21.67
C ALA A 300 47.13 27.83 23.07
N ALA A 301 46.79 26.87 23.93
CA ALA A 301 47.38 26.73 25.25
C ALA A 301 48.87 26.37 25.19
N ARG A 302 49.26 25.42 24.33
CA ARG A 302 50.67 25.06 24.09
C ARG A 302 51.48 26.25 23.57
N ASN A 303 50.99 26.95 22.56
CA ASN A 303 51.68 28.08 21.95
C ASN A 303 51.87 29.26 22.92
N ASN A 304 50.95 29.46 23.86
CA ASN A 304 51.01 30.55 24.83
C ASN A 304 51.47 30.09 26.23
N SER A 305 51.91 28.84 26.39
CA SER A 305 52.32 28.24 27.68
C SER A 305 51.27 28.40 28.79
N LEU A 306 49.99 28.24 28.47
CA LEU A 306 48.88 28.32 29.42
C LEU A 306 48.64 26.97 30.11
N ASN A 307 48.42 26.99 31.42
CA ASN A 307 48.00 25.81 32.16
C ASN A 307 46.49 25.55 31.95
N ILE A 308 46.12 24.33 31.53
CA ILE A 308 44.74 23.89 31.32
C ILE A 308 44.35 22.68 32.18
N ASP A 309 45.23 22.23 33.09
CA ASP A 309 45.02 21.00 33.87
C ASP A 309 44.19 21.22 35.16
N SER A 310 43.82 22.47 35.44
CA SER A 310 42.97 22.82 36.58
C SER A 310 41.75 23.59 36.12
N LYS A 311 40.60 23.27 36.73
CA LYS A 311 39.28 23.86 36.41
C LYS A 311 39.31 25.39 36.34
N ALA A 312 39.95 26.04 37.31
CA ALA A 312 39.96 27.50 37.39
C ALA A 312 40.71 28.12 36.19
N PHE A 313 41.86 27.54 35.83
CA PHE A 313 42.65 28.00 34.68
C PHE A 313 41.99 27.61 33.36
N PHE A 314 41.46 26.39 33.24
CA PHE A 314 40.74 25.94 32.06
C PHE A 314 39.55 26.87 31.76
N MET A 315 38.69 27.14 32.74
CA MET A 315 37.53 28.00 32.54
C MET A 315 37.91 29.48 32.35
N GLY A 316 38.94 29.96 33.06
CA GLY A 316 39.41 31.35 32.93
C GLY A 316 40.00 31.66 31.55
N ASN A 317 40.67 30.69 30.95
CA ASN A 317 41.35 30.85 29.66
C ASN A 317 40.43 30.60 28.45
N LEU A 318 39.19 30.10 28.62
CA LEU A 318 38.23 29.94 27.52
C LEU A 318 37.88 31.27 26.83
N SER A 319 37.85 32.38 27.59
CA SER A 319 37.64 33.71 27.00
C SER A 319 38.67 34.04 25.92
N ARG A 320 39.93 33.60 26.11
CA ARG A 320 41.01 33.76 25.14
C ARG A 320 40.81 32.90 23.89
N LEU A 321 40.21 31.72 24.02
CA LEU A 321 39.80 30.91 22.87
C LEU A 321 38.78 31.68 22.03
N PHE A 322 37.74 32.23 22.65
CA PHE A 322 36.69 32.96 21.94
C PHE A 322 37.19 34.25 21.29
N THR A 323 38.23 34.88 21.83
CA THR A 323 38.88 36.01 21.14
C THR A 323 39.66 35.61 19.90
N LEU A 324 40.19 34.37 19.85
CA LEU A 324 40.96 33.86 18.72
C LEU A 324 40.05 33.21 17.66
N PHE A 325 39.04 32.49 18.12
CA PHE A 325 38.06 31.75 17.33
C PHE A 325 36.66 32.03 17.88
N PRO A 326 36.03 33.14 17.48
CA PRO A 326 34.71 33.54 17.97
C PRO A 326 33.62 32.51 17.67
N GLU A 327 33.75 31.72 16.60
CA GLU A 327 32.78 30.68 16.24
C GLU A 327 32.56 29.65 17.36
N PHE A 328 33.58 29.29 18.14
CA PHE A 328 33.48 28.25 19.17
C PHE A 328 32.68 28.67 20.41
N GLU A 329 32.37 29.95 20.57
CA GLU A 329 31.48 30.41 21.65
C GLU A 329 30.09 29.77 21.52
N TRP A 330 29.63 29.52 20.28
CA TRP A 330 28.33 28.88 20.00
C TRP A 330 28.35 27.36 20.17
N ASP A 331 29.52 26.77 20.38
CA ASP A 331 29.71 25.32 20.48
C ASP A 331 29.91 24.82 21.90
N ILE A 332 30.00 25.73 22.87
CA ILE A 332 30.23 25.42 24.29
C ILE A 332 29.14 26.09 25.12
N ASP A 333 28.28 25.28 25.75
CA ASP A 333 27.30 25.78 26.72
C ASP A 333 27.91 25.81 28.12
N ILE A 334 28.05 27.02 28.69
CA ILE A 334 28.61 27.24 30.01
C ILE A 334 27.49 27.58 30.99
N SER A 335 27.18 26.65 31.89
CA SER A 335 26.21 26.82 32.97
C SER A 335 26.87 26.68 34.33
N TYR A 336 26.63 27.63 35.25
CA TYR A 336 27.18 27.61 36.62
C TYR A 336 28.71 27.44 36.70
N ARG A 337 29.46 28.10 35.79
CA ARG A 337 30.94 28.01 35.69
C ARG A 337 31.44 26.58 35.38
N GLU A 338 30.64 25.80 34.69
CA GLU A 338 30.97 24.48 34.15
C GLU A 338 30.48 24.37 32.71
N ILE A 339 31.13 23.53 31.91
CA ILE A 339 30.64 23.19 30.58
C ILE A 339 29.53 22.15 30.76
N ALA A 340 28.29 22.54 30.46
CA ALA A 340 27.12 21.68 30.56
C ALA A 340 27.02 20.75 29.35
N ALA A 341 27.23 21.30 28.16
CA ALA A 341 27.30 20.58 26.90
C ALA A 341 28.33 21.24 25.99
N SER A 342 28.88 20.46 25.07
CA SER A 342 29.67 21.03 23.97
C SER A 342 29.46 20.22 22.70
N ARG A 343 29.81 20.78 21.55
CA ARG A 343 29.74 20.08 20.27
C ARG A 343 30.98 20.32 19.42
N PHE A 344 31.25 19.37 18.55
CA PHE A 344 32.26 19.41 17.49
C PHE A 344 31.57 19.16 16.15
N PHE A 345 32.29 19.37 15.05
CA PHE A 345 31.76 19.08 13.72
C PHE A 345 32.69 18.17 12.93
N ILE A 346 32.08 17.25 12.19
CA ILE A 346 32.76 16.41 11.20
C ILE A 346 32.07 16.61 9.85
N GLN A 347 32.88 16.76 8.80
CA GLN A 347 32.36 16.86 7.45
C GLN A 347 32.25 15.47 6.83
N THR A 348 31.08 15.13 6.30
CA THR A 348 30.88 13.84 5.64
C THR A 348 31.16 13.93 4.14
N VAL A 349 31.56 12.82 3.54
CA VAL A 349 31.94 12.69 2.12
C VAL A 349 31.45 11.36 1.55
N ASN A 350 31.32 11.28 0.22
CA ASN A 350 30.92 10.07 -0.51
C ASN A 350 29.54 9.51 -0.10
N VAL A 351 28.59 10.40 0.23
CA VAL A 351 27.23 10.03 0.62
C VAL A 351 26.30 10.41 -0.53
N THR A 352 26.00 9.46 -1.42
CA THR A 352 25.25 9.76 -2.66
C THR A 352 23.94 8.99 -2.80
N THR A 353 23.80 7.86 -2.10
CA THR A 353 22.62 7.01 -2.14
C THR A 353 21.99 6.84 -0.76
N ALA A 354 20.70 6.47 -0.73
CA ALA A 354 20.01 6.15 0.53
C ALA A 354 20.68 5.01 1.32
N VAL A 355 21.40 4.11 0.62
CA VAL A 355 22.20 3.05 1.25
C VAL A 355 23.43 3.64 1.93
N ASP A 356 24.11 4.59 1.30
CA ASP A 356 25.25 5.29 1.89
C ASP A 356 24.80 6.12 3.10
N GLU A 357 23.68 6.82 3.00
CA GLU A 357 23.08 7.60 4.09
C GLU A 357 22.75 6.73 5.30
N LYS A 358 22.15 5.55 5.07
CA LYS A 358 21.90 4.53 6.09
C LYS A 358 23.20 4.00 6.71
N ASN A 359 24.20 3.70 5.89
CA ASN A 359 25.48 3.15 6.35
C ASN A 359 26.27 4.18 7.17
N LEU A 360 26.35 5.42 6.70
CA LEU A 360 26.91 6.55 7.44
C LEU A 360 26.27 6.67 8.82
N LEU A 361 24.93 6.72 8.86
CA LEU A 361 24.19 6.91 10.11
C LEU A 361 24.49 5.81 11.12
N ASN A 362 24.45 4.54 10.70
CA ASN A 362 24.73 3.40 11.57
C ASN A 362 26.18 3.42 12.06
N GLN A 363 27.15 3.60 11.16
CA GLN A 363 28.56 3.58 11.53
C GLN A 363 28.92 4.71 12.50
N LEU A 364 28.45 5.93 12.28
CA LEU A 364 28.71 7.04 13.21
C LEU A 364 28.08 6.81 14.58
N ARG A 365 26.85 6.26 14.63
CA ARG A 365 26.17 5.95 15.90
C ARG A 365 26.83 4.79 16.65
N ASP A 366 27.30 3.77 15.93
CA ASP A 366 28.01 2.63 16.52
C ASP A 366 29.36 3.07 17.10
N ILE A 367 30.11 3.91 16.38
CA ILE A 367 31.34 4.51 16.90
C ILE A 367 31.05 5.35 18.15
N ALA A 368 30.02 6.21 18.09
CA ALA A 368 29.62 7.04 19.22
C ALA A 368 29.20 6.22 20.45
N LYS A 369 28.56 5.07 20.26
CA LYS A 369 28.14 4.17 21.34
C LYS A 369 29.31 3.44 21.99
N ASN A 370 30.38 3.17 21.24
CA ASN A 370 31.58 2.50 21.74
C ASN A 370 32.55 3.42 22.46
N CYS A 371 32.29 4.73 22.44
CA CYS A 371 33.07 5.73 23.17
C CYS A 371 32.84 5.64 24.68
N GLU A 372 33.91 5.84 25.45
CA GLU A 372 33.84 5.89 26.93
C GLU A 372 33.07 7.12 27.45
N MET A 373 32.94 8.14 26.60
CA MET A 373 32.25 9.39 26.91
C MET A 373 30.82 9.40 26.35
N PRO A 374 29.87 10.12 26.99
CA PRO A 374 28.47 10.21 26.56
C PRO A 374 28.31 11.10 25.32
N LEU A 375 28.75 10.56 24.19
CA LEU A 375 28.83 11.20 22.89
C LEU A 375 27.61 10.85 22.04
N MET A 376 27.08 11.85 21.35
CA MET A 376 25.93 11.73 20.44
C MET A 376 26.29 12.35 19.10
N VAL A 377 26.03 11.64 18.01
CA VAL A 377 26.16 12.18 16.65
C VAL A 377 24.79 12.58 16.12
N TYR A 378 24.67 13.78 15.57
CA TYR A 378 23.40 14.28 15.09
C TYR A 378 23.54 15.24 13.91
N HIS A 379 22.60 15.15 12.99
CA HIS A 379 22.33 16.14 11.96
C HIS A 379 20.81 16.16 11.70
N PRO A 380 20.17 17.30 11.40
CA PRO A 380 18.74 17.34 11.10
C PRO A 380 18.29 16.36 10.01
N ALA A 381 19.14 16.08 9.02
CA ALA A 381 18.86 15.10 7.97
C ALA A 381 18.72 13.66 8.47
N PHE A 382 19.28 13.32 9.64
CA PHE A 382 19.19 11.96 10.20
C PHE A 382 17.74 11.52 10.47
N ILE A 383 16.81 12.46 10.65
CA ILE A 383 15.37 12.17 10.75
C ILE A 383 14.84 11.47 9.49
N TYR A 384 15.38 11.80 8.32
CA TYR A 384 15.05 11.13 7.06
C TYR A 384 15.80 9.80 6.92
N TYR A 385 17.09 9.77 7.28
CA TYR A 385 17.91 8.56 7.16
C TYR A 385 17.45 7.43 8.09
N ASP A 386 16.93 7.79 9.27
CA ASP A 386 16.30 6.86 10.21
C ASP A 386 15.14 6.07 9.58
N GLN A 387 14.47 6.64 8.58
CA GLN A 387 13.40 5.95 7.85
C GLN A 387 13.97 4.81 6.99
N TYR A 388 15.12 5.00 6.35
CA TYR A 388 15.73 3.98 5.48
C TYR A 388 16.17 2.73 6.24
N ILE A 389 16.51 2.86 7.53
CA ILE A 389 16.83 1.72 8.39
C ILE A 389 15.60 0.82 8.57
N VAL A 390 14.40 1.41 8.71
CA VAL A 390 13.19 0.69 9.11
C VAL A 390 12.28 0.27 7.95
N ILE A 391 12.39 0.90 6.76
CA ILE A 391 11.47 0.63 5.62
C ILE A 391 11.47 -0.85 5.21
N VAL A 392 12.64 -1.41 4.86
CA VAL A 392 12.71 -2.79 4.34
C VAL A 392 12.28 -3.83 5.37
N PRO A 393 12.82 -3.85 6.61
CA PRO A 393 12.41 -4.82 7.62
C PRO A 393 10.91 -4.74 7.94
N ASN A 394 10.37 -3.53 8.10
CA ASN A 394 8.95 -3.36 8.39
C ASN A 394 8.07 -3.79 7.21
N THR A 395 8.49 -3.52 5.98
CA THR A 395 7.76 -3.96 4.77
C THR A 395 7.68 -5.48 4.74
N ILE A 396 8.80 -6.19 4.93
CA ILE A 396 8.85 -7.66 4.94
C ILE A 396 8.02 -8.21 6.10
N GLN A 397 8.14 -7.65 7.30
CA GLN A 397 7.39 -8.08 8.48
C GLN A 397 5.87 -7.89 8.27
N ASN A 398 5.44 -6.72 7.81
CA ASN A 398 4.03 -6.42 7.59
C ASN A 398 3.44 -7.32 6.50
N ILE A 399 4.17 -7.54 5.40
CA ILE A 399 3.75 -8.46 4.33
C ILE A 399 3.65 -9.89 4.87
N GLY A 400 4.63 -10.35 5.66
CA GLY A 400 4.63 -11.70 6.23
C GLY A 400 3.46 -11.93 7.19
N ILE A 401 3.21 -10.98 8.10
CA ILE A 401 2.08 -11.03 9.04
C ILE A 401 0.75 -11.01 8.26
N ALA A 402 0.59 -10.08 7.32
CA ALA A 402 -0.61 -9.96 6.51
C ALA A 402 -0.87 -11.22 5.68
N ALA A 403 0.13 -11.78 4.99
CA ALA A 403 0.00 -13.04 4.27
C ALA A 403 -0.40 -14.21 5.19
N GLY A 404 0.15 -14.26 6.41
CA GLY A 404 -0.24 -15.26 7.41
C GLY A 404 -1.69 -15.13 7.86
N VAL A 405 -2.15 -13.90 8.16
CA VAL A 405 -3.56 -13.64 8.50
C VAL A 405 -4.47 -13.98 7.32
N MET A 406 -4.09 -13.60 6.09
CA MET A 406 -4.86 -13.92 4.90
C MET A 406 -4.98 -15.43 4.66
N LEU A 407 -3.92 -16.19 4.91
CA LEU A 407 -3.96 -17.67 4.88
C LEU A 407 -4.93 -18.22 5.93
N CYS A 408 -4.92 -17.69 7.16
CA CYS A 408 -5.87 -18.10 8.19
C CYS A 408 -7.32 -17.80 7.78
N VAL A 409 -7.57 -16.62 7.21
CA VAL A 409 -8.91 -16.22 6.75
C VAL A 409 -9.35 -17.09 5.56
N SER A 410 -8.47 -17.33 4.58
CA SER A 410 -8.80 -18.19 3.44
C SER A 410 -9.02 -19.66 3.84
N LEU A 411 -8.30 -20.17 4.85
CA LEU A 411 -8.54 -21.51 5.41
C LEU A 411 -9.88 -21.62 6.15
N LEU A 412 -10.32 -20.54 6.79
CA LEU A 412 -11.62 -20.51 7.49
C LEU A 412 -12.78 -20.43 6.49
N LEU A 413 -12.61 -19.68 5.40
CA LEU A 413 -13.67 -19.38 4.44
C LEU A 413 -13.78 -20.38 3.29
N ILE A 414 -12.66 -20.97 2.83
CA ILE A 414 -12.64 -21.90 1.70
C ILE A 414 -12.62 -23.33 2.23
N PRO A 415 -13.63 -24.17 1.94
CA PRO A 415 -13.73 -25.53 2.48
C PRO A 415 -12.56 -26.47 2.14
N ASN A 416 -11.81 -26.18 1.07
CA ASN A 416 -10.69 -27.00 0.61
C ASN A 416 -9.33 -26.35 0.93
N PRO A 417 -8.50 -26.97 1.79
CA PRO A 417 -7.22 -26.39 2.21
C PRO A 417 -6.21 -26.25 1.06
N LEU A 418 -6.26 -27.11 0.03
CA LEU A 418 -5.39 -26.98 -1.14
C LEU A 418 -5.74 -25.74 -1.97
N CYS A 419 -7.02 -25.40 -2.08
CA CYS A 419 -7.45 -24.19 -2.79
C CYS A 419 -7.03 -22.94 -2.01
N SER A 420 -7.14 -22.97 -0.68
CA SER A 420 -6.63 -21.91 0.19
C SER A 420 -5.12 -21.67 0.00
N LEU A 421 -4.31 -22.74 -0.06
CA LEU A 421 -2.87 -22.62 -0.33
C LEU A 421 -2.55 -22.00 -1.70
N TRP A 422 -3.30 -22.35 -2.75
CA TRP A 422 -3.15 -21.73 -4.07
C TRP A 422 -3.51 -20.24 -4.06
N VAL A 423 -4.54 -19.85 -3.31
CA VAL A 423 -4.90 -18.44 -3.11
C VAL A 423 -3.76 -17.70 -2.39
N THR A 424 -3.20 -18.26 -1.31
CA THR A 424 -2.05 -17.66 -0.62
C THR A 424 -0.82 -17.54 -1.51
N PHE A 425 -0.53 -18.55 -2.34
CA PHE A 425 0.56 -18.48 -3.31
C PHE A 425 0.32 -17.39 -4.36
N ALA A 426 -0.92 -17.25 -4.87
CA ALA A 426 -1.27 -16.19 -5.79
C ALA A 426 -1.13 -14.79 -5.18
N ILE A 427 -1.50 -14.61 -3.90
CA ILE A 427 -1.30 -13.36 -3.17
C ILE A 427 0.20 -13.04 -3.08
N ALA A 428 1.01 -14.01 -2.66
CA ALA A 428 2.46 -13.84 -2.58
C ALA A 428 3.06 -13.47 -3.95
N SER A 429 2.62 -14.12 -5.04
CA SER A 429 3.12 -13.80 -6.37
C SER A 429 2.63 -12.46 -6.92
N VAL A 430 1.41 -12.01 -6.56
CA VAL A 430 0.95 -10.65 -6.87
C VAL A 430 1.82 -9.62 -6.16
N ILE A 431 2.12 -9.80 -4.87
CA ILE A 431 2.95 -8.87 -4.10
C ILE A 431 4.37 -8.80 -4.69
N VAL A 432 4.99 -9.94 -4.97
CA VAL A 432 6.32 -9.99 -5.63
C VAL A 432 6.24 -9.35 -7.01
N GLY A 433 5.14 -9.57 -7.74
CA GLY A 433 4.85 -8.92 -9.01
C GLY A 433 4.80 -7.41 -8.94
N VAL A 434 4.01 -6.87 -8.01
CA VAL A 434 3.86 -5.43 -7.80
C VAL A 434 5.21 -4.83 -7.37
N ALA A 435 5.88 -5.42 -6.38
CA ALA A 435 7.20 -4.96 -5.92
C ALA A 435 8.26 -4.98 -7.03
N GLY A 436 8.27 -6.01 -7.88
CA GLY A 436 9.20 -6.12 -8.99
C GLY A 436 8.93 -5.12 -10.10
N PHE A 437 7.66 -4.95 -10.49
CA PHE A 437 7.27 -4.01 -11.54
C PHE A 437 7.28 -2.55 -11.10
N MET A 438 7.26 -2.27 -9.80
CA MET A 438 7.56 -0.92 -9.27
C MET A 438 8.95 -0.45 -9.72
N ALA A 439 9.95 -1.34 -9.70
CA ALA A 439 11.30 -1.00 -10.16
C ALA A 439 11.32 -0.66 -11.67
N TYR A 440 10.58 -1.40 -12.50
CA TYR A 440 10.45 -1.11 -13.93
C TYR A 440 9.67 0.17 -14.22
N TRP A 441 8.79 0.58 -13.31
CA TRP A 441 7.98 1.80 -13.45
C TRP A 441 8.56 3.01 -12.71
N ASP A 442 9.85 2.93 -12.33
CA ASP A 442 10.61 3.95 -11.61
C ASP A 442 9.88 4.45 -10.36
N VAL A 443 9.47 3.49 -9.53
CA VAL A 443 8.87 3.73 -8.21
C VAL A 443 9.80 3.18 -7.14
N ASN A 444 10.22 4.04 -6.22
CA ASN A 444 11.09 3.66 -5.12
C ASN A 444 10.32 2.93 -4.01
N LEU A 445 11.02 2.09 -3.27
CA LEU A 445 10.53 1.55 -2.01
C LEU A 445 10.71 2.58 -0.89
N ASP A 446 9.68 3.38 -0.70
CA ASP A 446 9.56 4.39 0.36
C ASP A 446 8.37 4.09 1.30
N SER A 447 8.14 4.97 2.27
CA SER A 447 7.04 4.81 3.23
C SER A 447 5.65 4.85 2.59
N ILE A 448 5.48 5.48 1.41
CA ILE A 448 4.21 5.58 0.66
C ILE A 448 3.99 4.28 -0.13
N SER A 449 5.01 3.83 -0.85
CA SER A 449 5.01 2.56 -1.57
C SER A 449 4.77 1.38 -0.63
N MET A 450 5.33 1.41 0.59
CA MET A 450 5.06 0.42 1.63
C MET A 450 3.57 0.34 1.98
N ILE A 451 2.85 1.47 2.10
CA ILE A 451 1.39 1.46 2.32
C ILE A 451 0.71 0.68 1.20
N ASN A 452 1.05 1.02 -0.04
CA ASN A 452 0.40 0.45 -1.21
C ASN A 452 0.70 -1.05 -1.37
N LEU A 453 1.87 -1.51 -0.94
CA LEU A 453 2.20 -2.94 -0.87
C LEU A 453 1.40 -3.68 0.20
N VAL A 454 1.10 -3.05 1.34
CA VAL A 454 0.20 -3.64 2.35
C VAL A 454 -1.24 -3.67 1.84
N ILE A 455 -1.70 -2.59 1.22
CA ILE A 455 -3.00 -2.49 0.56
C ILE A 455 -3.18 -3.59 -0.50
N CYS A 456 -2.13 -3.89 -1.27
CA CYS A 456 -2.13 -4.94 -2.29
C CYS A 456 -2.63 -6.29 -1.76
N ILE A 457 -2.37 -6.58 -0.49
CA ILE A 457 -2.73 -7.86 0.11
C ILE A 457 -4.25 -8.01 0.16
N GLY A 458 -4.97 -7.00 0.66
CA GLY A 458 -6.45 -7.01 0.70
C GLY A 458 -7.06 -7.23 -0.69
N PHE A 459 -6.74 -6.36 -1.64
CA PHE A 459 -7.32 -6.42 -2.98
C PHE A 459 -6.93 -7.63 -3.83
N SER A 460 -5.71 -8.16 -3.64
CA SER A 460 -5.28 -9.33 -4.42
C SER A 460 -5.98 -10.62 -3.97
N VAL A 461 -6.41 -10.68 -2.71
CA VAL A 461 -7.13 -11.82 -2.15
C VAL A 461 -8.50 -11.95 -2.82
N ASP A 462 -9.23 -10.84 -2.98
CA ASP A 462 -10.64 -10.86 -3.39
C ASP A 462 -10.86 -11.61 -4.71
N PHE A 463 -10.15 -11.22 -5.76
CA PHE A 463 -10.32 -11.83 -7.08
C PHE A 463 -10.02 -13.33 -7.08
N SER A 464 -8.95 -13.73 -6.37
CA SER A 464 -8.49 -15.12 -6.33
C SER A 464 -9.37 -15.97 -5.42
N ALA A 465 -9.82 -15.42 -4.29
CA ALA A 465 -10.65 -16.09 -3.31
C ALA A 465 -12.07 -16.34 -3.84
N HIS A 466 -12.70 -15.35 -4.48
CA HIS A 466 -14.06 -15.51 -5.04
C HIS A 466 -14.09 -16.58 -6.12
N ILE A 467 -13.13 -16.55 -7.06
CA ILE A 467 -13.04 -17.55 -8.13
C ILE A 467 -12.74 -18.94 -7.56
N SER A 468 -11.86 -19.04 -6.56
CA SER A 468 -11.55 -20.32 -5.91
C SER A 468 -12.74 -20.88 -5.12
N ASN A 469 -13.50 -20.02 -4.43
CA ASN A 469 -14.69 -20.42 -3.70
C ASN A 469 -15.78 -20.92 -4.66
N ALA A 470 -16.06 -20.18 -5.74
CA ALA A 470 -17.02 -20.62 -6.76
C ALA A 470 -16.59 -21.92 -7.46
N PHE A 471 -15.29 -22.13 -7.67
CA PHE A 471 -14.77 -23.38 -8.20
C PHE A 471 -15.03 -24.57 -7.27
N VAL A 472 -14.81 -24.40 -5.96
CA VAL A 472 -15.04 -25.44 -4.95
C VAL A 472 -16.53 -25.74 -4.77
N SER A 473 -17.37 -24.71 -4.81
CA SER A 473 -18.83 -24.81 -4.66
C SER A 473 -19.55 -25.32 -5.92
N SER A 474 -18.88 -25.37 -7.08
CA SER A 474 -19.49 -25.86 -8.32
C SER A 474 -19.83 -27.35 -8.25
N GLU A 475 -21.08 -27.68 -8.59
CA GLU A 475 -21.60 -29.05 -8.65
C GLU A 475 -21.14 -29.83 -9.89
N LYS A 476 -20.34 -29.22 -10.79
CA LYS A 476 -19.86 -29.87 -12.01
C LYS A 476 -18.89 -31.03 -11.72
N SER A 477 -18.80 -31.97 -12.65
CA SER A 477 -18.11 -33.25 -12.43
C SER A 477 -16.60 -33.23 -12.69
N THR A 478 -16.14 -32.36 -13.60
CA THR A 478 -14.72 -32.26 -13.98
C THR A 478 -14.13 -30.91 -13.57
N ALA A 479 -12.86 -30.90 -13.15
CA ALA A 479 -12.11 -29.66 -12.90
C ALA A 479 -12.26 -28.60 -14.01
N ASN A 480 -12.25 -29.02 -15.27
CA ASN A 480 -12.39 -28.10 -16.40
C ASN A 480 -13.78 -27.46 -16.41
N GLU A 481 -14.85 -28.24 -16.22
CA GLU A 481 -16.21 -27.71 -16.16
C GLU A 481 -16.40 -26.81 -14.94
N LYS A 482 -15.84 -27.17 -13.78
CA LYS A 482 -15.86 -26.33 -12.58
C LYS A 482 -15.19 -24.98 -12.79
N ALA A 483 -14.05 -24.94 -13.49
CA ALA A 483 -13.36 -23.70 -13.84
C ALA A 483 -14.19 -22.84 -14.81
N VAL A 484 -14.86 -23.45 -15.79
CA VAL A 484 -15.77 -22.74 -16.70
C VAL A 484 -16.98 -22.17 -15.97
N ASP A 485 -17.53 -22.92 -15.01
CA ASP A 485 -18.67 -22.54 -14.19
C ASP A 485 -18.33 -21.35 -13.28
N ALA A 486 -17.19 -21.42 -12.58
CA ALA A 486 -16.69 -20.31 -11.75
C ALA A 486 -16.49 -19.02 -12.56
N LEU A 487 -15.86 -19.13 -13.74
CA LEU A 487 -15.65 -17.99 -14.66
C LEU A 487 -16.96 -17.44 -15.23
N HIS A 488 -17.96 -18.29 -15.46
CA HIS A 488 -19.27 -17.89 -15.93
C HIS A 488 -20.02 -17.05 -14.89
N LEU A 489 -19.95 -17.44 -13.62
CA LEU A 489 -20.64 -16.76 -12.52
C LEU A 489 -19.94 -15.45 -12.12
N LEU A 490 -18.62 -15.47 -11.99
CA LEU A 490 -17.86 -14.38 -11.35
C LEU A 490 -16.95 -13.60 -12.30
N GLY A 491 -16.68 -14.10 -13.51
CA GLY A 491 -15.73 -13.45 -14.42
C GLY A 491 -16.15 -12.03 -14.83
N TYR A 492 -17.44 -11.79 -15.05
CA TYR A 492 -17.93 -10.45 -15.42
C TYR A 492 -17.92 -9.46 -14.25
N PRO A 493 -18.47 -9.79 -13.06
CA PRO A 493 -18.33 -8.94 -11.87
C PRO A 493 -16.88 -8.56 -11.57
N VAL A 494 -15.95 -9.52 -11.62
CA VAL A 494 -14.51 -9.28 -11.39
C VAL A 494 -13.92 -8.26 -12.38
N ILE A 495 -14.27 -8.35 -13.67
CA ILE A 495 -13.82 -7.36 -14.66
C ILE A 495 -14.43 -5.98 -14.36
N GLN A 496 -15.71 -5.91 -13.98
CA GLN A 496 -16.36 -4.64 -13.64
C GLN A 496 -15.71 -3.99 -12.42
N GLY A 497 -15.43 -4.76 -11.36
CA GLY A 497 -14.73 -4.33 -10.16
C GLY A 497 -13.31 -3.85 -10.44
N ALA A 498 -12.55 -4.59 -11.25
CA ALA A 498 -11.21 -4.18 -11.66
C ALA A 498 -11.22 -2.85 -12.44
N ILE A 499 -12.13 -2.71 -13.41
CA ILE A 499 -12.24 -1.47 -14.21
C ILE A 499 -12.72 -0.31 -13.35
N SER A 500 -13.71 -0.51 -12.46
CA SER A 500 -14.21 0.58 -11.60
C SER A 500 -13.15 1.06 -10.61
N THR A 501 -12.36 0.15 -10.05
CA THR A 501 -11.29 0.52 -9.13
C THR A 501 -10.19 1.30 -9.85
N VAL A 502 -9.79 0.87 -11.05
CA VAL A 502 -8.85 1.63 -11.90
C VAL A 502 -9.40 3.01 -12.25
N LEU A 503 -10.68 3.11 -12.62
CA LEU A 503 -11.33 4.40 -12.89
C LEU A 503 -11.39 5.30 -11.65
N GLY A 504 -11.62 4.72 -10.47
CA GLY A 504 -11.64 5.44 -9.20
C GLY A 504 -10.30 6.11 -8.89
N VAL A 505 -9.18 5.42 -9.13
CA VAL A 505 -7.84 5.96 -8.91
C VAL A 505 -7.27 6.73 -10.11
N LEU A 506 -7.89 6.66 -11.29
CA LEU A 506 -7.37 7.28 -12.51
C LEU A 506 -7.19 8.80 -12.38
N ALA A 507 -8.04 9.47 -11.61
CA ALA A 507 -7.92 10.90 -11.34
C ALA A 507 -6.56 11.27 -10.70
N LEU A 508 -5.98 10.35 -9.92
CA LEU A 508 -4.69 10.55 -9.26
C LEU A 508 -3.51 10.55 -10.25
N ALA A 509 -3.67 9.93 -11.42
CA ALA A 509 -2.66 9.92 -12.48
C ALA A 509 -2.39 11.32 -13.06
N ALA A 510 -3.39 12.20 -13.04
CA ALA A 510 -3.29 13.56 -13.56
C ALA A 510 -2.67 14.56 -12.56
N SER A 511 -2.33 14.12 -11.35
CA SER A 511 -1.77 14.99 -10.31
C SER A 511 -0.30 15.33 -10.55
N LYS A 512 0.09 16.55 -10.17
CA LYS A 512 1.49 17.02 -10.19
C LYS A 512 2.31 16.55 -9.00
N ALA A 513 1.68 15.94 -7.99
CA ALA A 513 2.39 15.43 -6.82
C ALA A 513 2.75 13.96 -7.01
N TYR A 514 4.01 13.60 -6.73
CA TYR A 514 4.52 12.23 -6.77
C TYR A 514 3.66 11.26 -5.96
N ILE A 515 3.24 11.65 -4.75
CA ILE A 515 2.46 10.79 -3.83
C ILE A 515 1.21 10.23 -4.52
N PHE A 516 0.47 11.07 -5.24
CA PHE A 516 -0.75 10.67 -5.95
C PHE A 516 -0.45 9.78 -7.16
N ARG A 517 0.58 10.11 -7.95
CA ARG A 517 0.99 9.31 -9.11
C ARG A 517 1.54 7.94 -8.73
N THR A 518 2.33 7.87 -7.66
CA THR A 518 2.87 6.62 -7.12
C THR A 518 1.75 5.73 -6.60
N PHE A 519 0.76 6.32 -5.90
CA PHE A 519 -0.45 5.61 -5.50
C PHE A 519 -1.20 5.03 -6.71
N PHE A 520 -1.42 5.83 -7.76
CA PHE A 520 -2.04 5.35 -9.00
C PHE A 520 -1.26 4.21 -9.66
N LYS A 521 0.05 4.37 -9.87
CA LYS A 521 0.91 3.36 -10.51
C LYS A 521 0.83 2.03 -9.78
N ILE A 522 1.01 2.04 -8.45
CA ILE A 522 0.98 0.82 -7.66
C ILE A 522 -0.42 0.22 -7.66
N MET A 523 -1.47 1.00 -7.42
CA MET A 523 -2.84 0.49 -7.45
C MET A 523 -3.22 -0.10 -8.81
N PHE A 524 -2.79 0.50 -9.91
CA PHE A 524 -2.96 -0.06 -11.25
C PHE A 524 -2.28 -1.44 -11.37
N LEU A 525 -1.03 -1.57 -10.93
CA LEU A 525 -0.32 -2.87 -10.92
C LEU A 525 -1.04 -3.91 -10.06
N VAL A 526 -1.49 -3.53 -8.86
CA VAL A 526 -2.24 -4.40 -7.94
C VAL A 526 -3.50 -4.93 -8.61
N ILE A 527 -4.32 -4.05 -9.16
CA ILE A 527 -5.60 -4.44 -9.78
C ILE A 527 -5.35 -5.26 -11.05
N PHE A 528 -4.39 -4.85 -11.88
CA PHE A 528 -4.05 -5.57 -13.11
C PHE A 528 -3.53 -6.98 -12.82
N PHE A 529 -2.56 -7.12 -11.92
CA PHE A 529 -2.02 -8.43 -11.58
C PHE A 529 -3.01 -9.25 -10.77
N GLY A 530 -3.78 -8.66 -9.86
CA GLY A 530 -4.86 -9.34 -9.13
C GLY A 530 -5.90 -9.92 -10.08
N ALA A 531 -6.40 -9.13 -11.04
CA ALA A 531 -7.34 -9.58 -12.06
C ALA A 531 -6.72 -10.67 -12.97
N LEU A 532 -5.44 -10.53 -13.34
CA LEU A 532 -4.73 -11.56 -14.12
C LEU A 532 -4.64 -12.88 -13.34
N HIS A 533 -4.35 -12.83 -12.04
CA HIS A 533 -4.31 -14.02 -11.19
C HIS A 533 -5.69 -14.65 -11.04
N GLY A 534 -6.74 -13.87 -10.73
CA GLY A 534 -8.09 -14.36 -10.56
C GLY A 534 -8.72 -14.92 -11.84
N LEU A 535 -8.49 -14.30 -13.00
CA LEU A 535 -9.17 -14.66 -14.26
C LEU A 535 -8.37 -15.58 -15.18
N VAL A 536 -7.05 -15.71 -14.99
CA VAL A 536 -6.18 -16.53 -15.86
C VAL A 536 -5.47 -17.61 -15.06
N PHE A 537 -4.67 -17.24 -14.06
CA PHE A 537 -3.77 -18.18 -13.39
C PHE A 537 -4.51 -19.16 -12.47
N ILE A 538 -5.35 -18.65 -11.56
CA ILE A 538 -6.09 -19.47 -10.60
C ILE A 538 -7.00 -20.51 -11.29
N PRO A 539 -7.85 -20.15 -12.28
CA PRO A 539 -8.69 -21.13 -12.96
C PRO A 539 -7.89 -22.28 -13.58
N VAL A 540 -6.72 -21.98 -14.15
CA VAL A 540 -5.83 -23.00 -14.75
C VAL A 540 -5.18 -23.85 -13.65
N PHE A 541 -4.63 -23.24 -12.60
CA PHE A 541 -3.96 -23.96 -11.52
C PHE A 541 -4.90 -24.90 -10.76
N LEU A 542 -6.14 -24.45 -10.49
CA LEU A 542 -7.16 -25.29 -9.85
C LEU A 542 -7.54 -26.50 -10.70
N THR A 543 -7.44 -26.42 -12.04
CA THR A 543 -7.71 -27.59 -12.89
C THR A 543 -6.68 -28.71 -12.75
N PHE A 544 -5.48 -28.42 -12.23
CA PHE A 544 -4.47 -29.44 -11.93
C PHE A 544 -4.72 -30.14 -10.58
N VAL A 545 -5.43 -29.51 -9.65
CA VAL A 545 -5.69 -30.05 -8.29
C VAL A 545 -6.60 -31.28 -8.34
N ASP A 546 -7.60 -31.30 -9.22
CA ASP A 546 -8.52 -32.44 -9.39
C ASP A 546 -7.83 -33.67 -10.02
N ILE A 547 -6.71 -33.46 -10.75
CA ILE A 547 -5.86 -34.55 -11.26
C ILE A 547 -5.19 -35.28 -10.08
N CYS A 548 -4.75 -34.55 -9.05
CA CYS A 548 -4.17 -35.13 -7.83
C CYS A 548 -5.23 -35.87 -6.97
N SER A 549 -6.46 -35.37 -6.91
CA SER A 549 -7.58 -36.04 -6.21
C SER A 549 -7.99 -37.36 -6.88
N ARG A 550 -8.05 -37.40 -8.22
CA ARG A 550 -8.39 -38.62 -8.98
C ARG A 550 -7.28 -39.68 -8.97
N SER A 551 -6.01 -39.29 -8.83
CA SER A 551 -4.90 -40.25 -8.69
C SER A 551 -5.02 -41.09 -7.41
N ASN A 552 -5.49 -40.50 -6.30
CA ASN A 552 -5.69 -41.21 -5.03
C ASN A 552 -6.92 -42.15 -5.02
N LYS A 553 -7.86 -42.00 -5.95
CA LYS A 553 -9.02 -42.90 -6.09
C LYS A 553 -8.76 -44.10 -7.01
N ARG A 554 -7.60 -44.17 -7.67
CA ARG A 554 -7.21 -45.33 -8.51
C ARG A 554 -6.24 -46.28 -7.81
N VAL A 555 -5.86 -46.00 -6.56
CA VAL A 555 -4.89 -46.79 -5.78
C VAL A 555 -5.54 -47.48 -4.57
N ASN A 556 -6.85 -47.28 -4.34
CA ASN A 556 -7.61 -47.99 -3.31
C ASN A 556 -8.67 -48.90 -3.93
#